data_AF-A0A7W0W7B8-F1
#
_entry.id   AF-A0A7W0W7B8-F1
#
_cell.length_a   1.000
_cell.length_b   1.000
_cell.length_c   1.000
_cell.angle_alpha   90.00
_cell.angle_beta   90.00
_cell.angle_gamma   90.00
#
_symmetry.space_group_name_H-M   'P 1'
#
loop_
_entity.id
_entity.type
_entity.pdbx_description
1 polymer ?
#
loop_
_entity_poly.entity_id
_entity_poly.type
_entity_poly.pdbx_seq_one_letter_code
_entity_poly.pdbx_strand_id
1 'polypeptide(L)'
;MTTPGKLLDYFTLEGGEYAGRLDTLVQQRELTAADKATFVTAARGLRGSATMAKASGISRLAATIERVAAGLAAGNIAWAPELQ
;
A
#
# COMPACT_ATOMS: atom_id res chain seq x y z
N MET A 1 -23.02 -5.93 -14.22
CA MET A 1 -22.85 -7.06 -13.27
C MET A 1 -21.36 -7.38 -13.17
N THR A 2 -20.74 -7.17 -12.01
CA THR A 2 -19.33 -7.54 -11.78
C THR A 2 -19.23 -9.03 -11.49
N THR A 3 -18.75 -9.82 -12.46
CA THR A 3 -18.51 -11.25 -12.26
C THR A 3 -17.39 -11.43 -11.23
N PRO A 4 -17.55 -12.29 -10.20
CA PRO A 4 -16.57 -12.45 -9.11
C PRO A 4 -15.12 -12.67 -9.56
N GLY A 5 -14.90 -13.41 -10.67
CA GLY A 5 -13.55 -13.61 -11.24
C GLY A 5 -12.87 -12.32 -11.69
N LYS A 6 -13.62 -11.40 -12.32
CA LYS A 6 -13.06 -10.13 -12.83
C LYS A 6 -12.53 -9.21 -11.73
N LEU A 7 -13.06 -9.32 -10.51
CA LEU A 7 -12.59 -8.54 -9.37
C LEU A 7 -11.27 -9.07 -8.83
N LEU A 8 -11.07 -10.39 -8.87
CA LEU A 8 -9.81 -11.01 -8.48
C LEU A 8 -8.73 -10.76 -9.54
N ASP A 9 -9.08 -10.84 -10.82
CA ASP A 9 -8.17 -10.50 -11.93
C ASP A 9 -7.73 -9.02 -11.84
N TYR A 10 -8.68 -8.12 -11.60
CA TYR A 10 -8.40 -6.70 -11.37
C TYR A 10 -7.48 -6.49 -10.17
N PHE A 11 -7.76 -7.14 -9.03
CA PHE A 11 -6.91 -7.05 -7.85
C PHE A 11 -5.50 -7.60 -8.12
N THR A 12 -5.36 -8.66 -8.89
CA THR A 12 -4.05 -9.25 -9.21
C THR A 12 -3.20 -8.26 -10.00
N LEU A 13 -3.80 -7.56 -10.97
CA LEU A 13 -3.12 -6.52 -11.75
C LEU A 13 -2.86 -5.26 -10.90
N GLU A 14 -3.92 -4.63 -10.41
CA GLU A 14 -3.85 -3.32 -9.75
C GLU A 14 -3.20 -3.42 -8.36
N GLY A 15 -3.52 -4.46 -7.60
CA GLY A 15 -2.87 -4.75 -6.32
C GLY A 15 -1.38 -5.05 -6.48
N GLY A 16 -1.00 -5.74 -7.56
CA GLY A 16 0.40 -5.97 -7.92
C GLY A 16 1.15 -4.66 -8.17
N GLU A 17 0.55 -3.73 -8.92
CA GLU A 17 1.12 -2.40 -9.16
C GLU A 17 1.34 -1.60 -7.87
N TYR A 18 0.36 -1.60 -6.96
CA TYR A 18 0.54 -0.94 -5.67
C TYR A 18 1.60 -1.64 -4.81
N ALA A 19 1.63 -2.97 -4.79
CA ALA A 19 2.64 -3.72 -4.05
C ALA A 19 4.06 -3.45 -4.58
N GLY A 20 4.25 -3.40 -5.91
CA GLY A 20 5.54 -3.07 -6.51
C GLY A 20 6.01 -1.64 -6.21
N ARG A 21 5.09 -0.67 -6.18
CA ARG A 21 5.42 0.70 -5.75
C ARG A 21 5.84 0.74 -4.27
N LEU A 22 5.14 0.01 -3.41
CA LEU A 22 5.49 -0.08 -2.00
C LEU A 22 6.86 -0.72 -1.80
N ASP A 23 7.15 -1.82 -2.51
CA ASP A 23 8.47 -2.48 -2.47
C ASP A 23 9.60 -1.53 -2.89
N THR A 24 9.40 -0.80 -3.98
CA THR A 24 10.37 0.20 -4.45
C THR A 24 10.64 1.29 -3.40
N LEU A 25 9.59 1.76 -2.71
CA LEU A 25 9.72 2.78 -1.67
C LEU A 25 10.44 2.26 -0.42
N VAL A 26 10.15 1.03 0.00
CA VAL A 26 10.77 0.40 1.20
C VAL A 26 12.28 0.20 1.01
N GLN A 27 12.73 -0.05 -0.22
CA GLN A 27 14.15 -0.17 -0.54
C GLN A 27 14.92 1.16 -0.52
N GLN A 28 14.22 2.31 -0.45
CA GLN A 28 14.89 3.61 -0.37
C GLN A 28 15.54 3.82 1.00
N ARG A 29 16.79 4.28 1.00
CA ARG A 29 17.52 4.61 2.23
C ARG A 29 16.89 5.77 3.00
N GLU A 30 16.29 6.71 2.28
CA GLU A 30 15.58 7.87 2.83
C GLU A 30 14.35 8.15 1.98
N LEU A 31 13.28 8.64 2.60
CA LEU A 31 12.04 9.03 1.90
C LEU A 31 11.90 10.56 1.89
N THR A 32 11.74 11.14 0.70
CA THR A 32 11.34 12.55 0.56
C THR A 32 9.89 12.75 1.01
N ALA A 33 9.45 14.01 1.12
CA ALA A 33 8.04 14.32 1.39
C ALA A 33 7.10 13.77 0.30
N ALA A 34 7.54 13.78 -0.96
CA ALA A 34 6.78 13.23 -2.08
C ALA A 34 6.71 11.69 -2.00
N ASP A 35 7.80 11.03 -1.61
CA ASP A 35 7.83 9.57 -1.42
C ASP A 35 6.87 9.15 -0.30
N LYS A 36 6.87 9.88 0.83
CA LYS A 36 5.94 9.65 1.94
C LYS A 36 4.48 9.78 1.52
N ALA A 37 4.15 10.80 0.72
CA ALA A 37 2.80 10.96 0.18
C ALA A 37 2.43 9.81 -0.78
N THR A 38 3.37 9.39 -1.62
CA THR A 38 3.23 8.26 -2.54
C THR A 38 3.05 6.93 -1.81
N PHE A 39 3.73 6.76 -0.68
CA PHE A 39 3.58 5.60 0.20
C PHE A 39 2.13 5.50 0.71
N VAL A 40 1.59 6.61 1.22
CA VAL A 40 0.20 6.65 1.70
C VAL A 40 -0.80 6.31 0.60
N THR A 41 -0.63 6.88 -0.59
CA THR A 41 -1.55 6.62 -1.72
C THR A 41 -1.44 5.20 -2.23
N ALA A 42 -0.23 4.63 -2.34
CA ALA A 42 -0.03 3.24 -2.75
C ALA A 42 -0.62 2.25 -1.74
N ALA A 43 -0.40 2.45 -0.44
CA ALA A 43 -0.97 1.61 0.61
C ALA A 43 -2.51 1.65 0.62
N ARG A 44 -3.09 2.85 0.43
CA ARG A 44 -4.54 3.02 0.29
C ARG A 44 -5.10 2.34 -0.95
N GLY A 45 -4.40 2.47 -2.09
CA GLY A 45 -4.75 1.82 -3.35
C GLY A 45 -4.80 0.30 -3.19
N LEU A 46 -3.75 -0.29 -2.59
CA LEU A 46 -3.68 -1.72 -2.28
C LEU A 46 -4.84 -2.17 -1.38
N ARG A 47 -5.15 -1.40 -0.34
CA ARG A 47 -6.29 -1.71 0.55
C ARG A 47 -7.61 -1.67 -0.20
N GLY A 48 -7.80 -0.67 -1.06
CA GLY A 48 -9.01 -0.50 -1.88
C GLY A 48 -9.23 -1.68 -2.82
N SER A 49 -8.20 -2.03 -3.60
CA SER A 49 -8.27 -3.15 -4.55
C SER A 49 -8.48 -4.48 -3.85
N ALA A 50 -7.80 -4.73 -2.72
CA ALA A 50 -7.98 -5.94 -1.91
C ALA A 50 -9.40 -6.03 -1.31
N THR A 51 -9.98 -4.89 -0.90
CA THR A 51 -11.34 -4.82 -0.37
C THR A 51 -12.36 -5.18 -1.46
N MET A 52 -12.18 -4.66 -2.68
CA MET A 52 -13.03 -4.97 -3.83
C MET A 52 -13.00 -6.46 -4.19
N ALA A 53 -11.82 -7.09 -4.11
CA ALA A 53 -11.65 -8.53 -4.32
C ALA A 53 -12.10 -9.42 -3.14
N LYS A 54 -12.61 -8.83 -2.04
CA LYS A 54 -12.96 -9.55 -0.81
C LYS A 54 -11.77 -10.31 -0.18
N ALA A 55 -10.54 -9.89 -0.48
CA ALA A 55 -9.31 -10.42 0.09
C ALA A 55 -9.05 -9.81 1.48
N SER A 56 -9.88 -10.16 2.46
CA SER A 56 -9.92 -9.52 3.78
C SER A 56 -8.60 -9.57 4.57
N GLY A 57 -7.81 -10.64 4.39
CA GLY A 57 -6.48 -10.73 4.99
C GLY A 57 -5.53 -9.66 4.44
N ILE A 58 -5.53 -9.47 3.11
CA ILE A 58 -4.67 -8.49 2.43
C ILE A 58 -5.14 -7.07 2.72
N SER A 59 -6.45 -6.80 2.70
CA SER A 59 -6.96 -5.46 2.98
C SER A 59 -6.65 -5.01 4.41
N ARG A 60 -6.65 -5.93 5.38
CA ARG A 60 -6.23 -5.65 6.77
C ARG A 60 -4.72 -5.38 6.88
N LEU A 61 -3.89 -6.14 6.16
CA LEU A 61 -2.46 -5.89 6.11
C LEU A 61 -2.17 -4.51 5.50
N ALA A 62 -2.77 -4.22 4.34
CA ALA A 62 -2.64 -2.93 3.67
C ALA A 62 -3.12 -1.75 4.53
N ALA A 63 -4.16 -1.93 5.36
CA ALA A 63 -4.58 -0.93 6.34
C ALA A 63 -3.50 -0.64 7.40
N THR A 64 -2.74 -1.65 7.80
CA THR A 64 -1.63 -1.48 8.74
C THR A 64 -0.48 -0.72 8.11
N ILE A 65 -0.14 -1.05 6.86
CA ILE A 65 0.85 -0.32 6.06
C ILE A 65 0.43 1.13 5.88
N GLU A 66 -0.84 1.41 5.53
CA GLU A 66 -1.35 2.77 5.38
C GLU A 66 -1.21 3.60 6.66
N ARG A 67 -1.41 3.00 7.85
CA ARG A 67 -1.19 3.70 9.12
C ARG A 67 0.27 4.09 9.35
N VAL A 68 1.21 3.19 9.04
CA VAL A 68 2.66 3.48 9.13
C VAL A 68 3.02 4.59 8.15
N ALA A 69 2.58 4.49 6.90
CA ALA A 69 2.80 5.51 5.87
C ALA A 69 2.24 6.88 6.30
N ALA A 70 1.04 6.91 6.90
CA ALA A 70 0.45 8.14 7.42
C ALA A 70 1.28 8.73 8.57
N GLY A 71 1.81 7.89 9.46
CA GLY A 71 2.71 8.33 10.53
C GLY A 71 4.02 8.92 10.00
N LEU A 72 4.60 8.30 8.95
CA LEU A 72 5.79 8.82 8.25
C LEU A 72 5.51 10.18 7.59
N ALA A 73 4.38 10.31 6.89
CA ALA A 73 3.97 11.54 6.22
C ALA A 73 3.67 12.67 7.21
N ALA A 74 3.09 12.35 8.37
CA ALA A 74 2.83 13.30 9.45
C ALA A 74 4.09 13.68 10.26
N GLY A 75 5.23 12.99 10.05
CA GLY A 75 6.45 13.19 10.83
C GLY A 75 6.39 12.60 12.25
N ASN A 76 5.37 11.79 12.55
CA ASN A 76 5.22 11.10 13.84
C ASN A 76 6.14 9.88 13.97
N ILE A 77 6.59 9.34 12.83
CA ILE A 77 7.50 8.20 12.73
C ILE A 77 8.67 8.62 11.84
N ALA A 78 9.89 8.29 12.23
CA ALA A 78 11.07 8.47 11.40
C ALA A 78 11.25 7.29 10.46
N TRP A 79 11.69 7.54 9.22
CA TRP A 79 12.16 6.46 8.35
C TRP A 79 13.48 5.94 8.91
N ALA A 80 13.51 4.67 9.28
CA ALA A 80 14.63 4.03 9.95
C ALA A 80 14.79 2.59 9.44
N PRO A 81 15.98 1.98 9.59
CA PRO A 81 16.25 0.63 9.08
C PRO A 81 15.26 -0.44 9.56
N GLU A 82 14.63 -0.26 10.72
CA GLU A 82 13.63 -1.18 11.26
C GLU A 82 12.29 -1.16 10.50
N LEU A 83 12.08 -0.18 9.62
CA LEU A 83 10.91 -0.06 8.75
C LEU A 83 11.18 -0.50 7.31
N GLN A 84 12.42 -0.93 7.02
CA GLN A 84 12.83 -1.54 5.76
C GLN A 84 12.68 -3.06 5.83
#